data_AF-A0A0S3UDZ6-F1
#
_entry.id   AF-A0A0S3UDZ6-F1
#
_cell.length_a   1.000
_cell.length_b   1.000
_cell.length_c   1.000
_cell.angle_alpha   90.00
_cell.angle_beta   90.00
_cell.angle_gamma   90.00
#
_symmetry.space_group_name_H-M   'P 1'
#
loop_
_entity.id
_entity.type
_entity.pdbx_description
1 polymer ?
#
loop_
_entity_poly.entity_id
_entity_poly.type
_entity_poly.pdbx_seq_one_letter_code
_entity_poly.pdbx_strand_id
1 'polypeptide(L)'
;MLSCSYQFGGSLPFDHPTYVERQADLDLYEALSAETFCYVLNPRQMGKSSLRVRTMQKLQAKGTICALLDLNGLGSYVSPEHWYTGIALNLANAFPSLDRATWRNWWSEHRDLSAPQRLGEFIEKVLLRATSQQIVIFVDEIETILSLDFSADDFLALIRFFYNCRADNPIFNRLTFALFGVATPSDLMRDKHRAPFNIGQAIRLQRFQLHEVEPLGHVLDLCILCENRTVF
;
A
#
# COMPACT_ATOMS: atom_id res chain seq x y z
N MET A 1 13.85 29.24 -0.40
CA MET A 1 13.39 29.28 1.01
C MET A 1 12.76 27.94 1.31
N LEU A 2 13.33 27.14 2.22
CA LEU A 2 12.67 25.94 2.73
C LEU A 2 11.59 26.40 3.70
N SER A 3 10.33 26.40 3.26
CA SER A 3 9.18 26.61 4.15
C SER A 3 9.01 25.35 4.99
N CYS A 4 9.55 25.37 6.21
CA CYS A 4 9.36 24.30 7.18
C CYS A 4 8.04 24.54 7.93
N SER A 5 6.93 24.05 7.37
CA SER A 5 5.65 24.01 8.09
C SER A 5 5.55 22.68 8.82
N TYR A 6 5.43 22.70 10.14
CA TYR A 6 5.17 21.50 10.93
C TYR A 6 3.77 20.96 10.61
N GLN A 7 3.67 19.78 9.99
CA GLN A 7 2.39 19.17 9.60
C GLN A 7 1.90 18.20 10.69
N PHE A 8 0.75 18.51 11.30
CA PHE A 8 0.06 17.61 12.22
C PHE A 8 -0.90 16.70 11.44
N GLY A 9 -0.60 15.40 11.41
CA GLY A 9 -1.42 14.40 10.71
C GLY A 9 -1.19 14.34 9.19
N GLY A 10 -1.72 13.29 8.56
CA GLY A 10 -1.44 12.99 7.15
C GLY A 10 -0.02 12.43 6.91
N SER A 11 0.30 12.15 5.66
CA SER A 11 1.64 11.73 5.25
C SER A 11 2.54 12.93 4.99
N LEU A 12 3.81 12.82 5.37
CA LEU A 12 4.83 13.80 5.00
C LEU A 12 5.33 13.52 3.57
N PRO A 13 5.59 14.56 2.77
CA PRO A 13 6.31 14.43 1.51
C PRO A 13 7.66 13.72 1.67
N PHE A 14 8.14 13.14 0.56
CA PHE A 14 9.38 12.37 0.52
C PHE A 14 10.63 13.15 0.94
N ASP A 15 10.67 14.44 0.64
CA ASP A 15 11.76 15.35 0.94
C ASP A 15 11.48 16.21 2.18
N HIS A 16 10.41 15.90 2.94
CA HIS A 16 10.04 16.70 4.09
C HIS A 16 11.16 16.68 5.16
N PRO A 17 11.66 17.86 5.60
CA PRO A 17 12.86 17.97 6.43
C PRO A 17 12.67 17.45 7.87
N THR A 18 11.42 17.29 8.31
CA THR A 18 11.08 16.78 9.66
C THR A 18 10.79 15.29 9.70
N TYR A 19 10.98 14.56 8.60
CA TYR A 19 10.87 13.11 8.65
C TYR A 19 12.13 12.50 9.24
N VAL A 20 11.93 11.60 10.20
CA VAL A 20 12.98 10.78 10.78
C VAL A 20 12.88 9.39 10.20
N GLU A 21 13.91 8.99 9.45
CA GLU A 21 14.06 7.60 8.99
C GLU A 21 14.25 6.68 10.20
N ARG A 22 13.58 5.53 10.16
CA ARG A 22 13.64 4.49 11.18
C ARG A 22 14.15 3.20 10.55
N GLN A 23 14.48 2.22 11.39
CA GLN A 23 14.82 0.87 10.90
C GLN A 23 13.73 0.28 9.98
N ALA A 24 12.46 0.57 10.27
CA ALA A 24 11.33 0.12 9.45
C ALA A 24 11.34 0.65 8.00
N ASP A 25 11.95 1.81 7.73
CA ASP A 25 12.13 2.33 6.38
C ASP A 25 13.05 1.43 5.55
N LEU A 26 14.15 0.98 6.16
CA LEU A 26 15.08 0.06 5.53
C LEU A 26 14.44 -1.33 5.39
N ASP A 27 13.87 -1.86 6.48
CA ASP A 27 13.30 -3.20 6.50
C ASP A 27 12.19 -3.37 5.44
N LEU A 28 11.29 -2.39 5.32
CA LEU A 28 10.22 -2.43 4.34
C LEU A 28 10.76 -2.34 2.90
N TYR A 29 11.71 -1.45 2.66
CA TYR A 29 12.31 -1.27 1.35
C TYR A 29 13.06 -2.52 0.89
N GLU A 30 13.89 -3.10 1.75
CA GLU A 30 14.66 -4.31 1.45
C GLU A 30 13.74 -5.51 1.24
N ALA A 31 12.75 -5.71 2.12
CA ALA A 31 11.80 -6.81 1.98
C ALA A 31 11.01 -6.71 0.66
N LEU A 32 10.49 -5.53 0.32
CA LEU A 32 9.76 -5.34 -0.94
C LEU A 32 10.67 -5.47 -2.17
N SER A 33 11.92 -5.00 -2.09
CA SER A 33 12.91 -5.17 -3.16
C SER A 33 13.26 -6.65 -3.36
N ALA A 34 13.23 -7.45 -2.29
CA ALA A 34 13.38 -8.90 -2.31
C ALA A 34 12.06 -9.65 -2.59
N GLU A 35 11.07 -8.98 -3.19
CA GLU A 35 9.77 -9.54 -3.56
C GLU A 35 8.98 -10.13 -2.37
N THR A 36 9.29 -9.73 -1.14
CA THR A 36 8.65 -10.28 0.06
C THR A 36 7.36 -9.51 0.38
N PHE A 37 6.25 -10.24 0.52
CA PHE A 37 4.99 -9.68 0.97
C PHE A 37 5.17 -9.05 2.35
N CYS A 38 4.56 -7.89 2.60
CA CYS A 38 4.76 -7.16 3.84
C CYS A 38 3.42 -6.73 4.45
N TYR A 39 3.40 -6.60 5.77
CA TYR A 39 2.29 -5.94 6.47
C TYR A 39 2.81 -4.98 7.56
N VAL A 40 2.34 -3.74 7.49
CA VAL A 40 2.62 -2.63 8.41
C VAL A 40 1.35 -2.34 9.18
N LEU A 41 1.09 -3.18 10.19
CA LEU A 41 -0.12 -3.15 11.01
C LEU A 41 0.22 -2.53 12.36
N ASN A 42 0.06 -1.20 12.44
CA ASN A 42 0.46 -0.39 13.59
C ASN A 42 -0.63 0.63 13.93
N PRO A 43 -0.73 1.08 15.20
CA PRO A 43 -1.65 2.14 15.61
C PRO A 43 -1.70 3.38 14.69
N ARG A 44 -2.81 4.12 14.74
CA ARG A 44 -2.96 5.40 14.01
C ARG A 44 -1.84 6.37 14.39
N GLN A 45 -1.51 7.28 13.47
CA GLN A 45 -0.54 8.36 13.69
C GLN A 45 0.91 7.91 13.99
N MET A 46 1.27 6.64 13.73
CA MET A 46 2.66 6.18 13.86
C MET A 46 3.56 6.48 12.65
N GLY A 47 3.07 7.19 11.63
CA GLY A 47 3.83 7.52 10.42
C GLY A 47 3.78 6.47 9.31
N LYS A 48 2.81 5.53 9.35
CA LYS A 48 2.59 4.50 8.32
C LYS A 48 2.53 5.08 6.90
N SER A 49 1.72 6.12 6.70
CA SER A 49 1.53 6.73 5.38
C SER A 49 2.81 7.40 4.87
N SER A 50 3.61 8.02 5.75
CA SER A 50 4.91 8.59 5.38
C SER A 50 5.92 7.50 5.00
N LEU A 51 5.99 6.42 5.77
CA LEU A 51 6.81 5.24 5.45
C LEU A 51 6.43 4.66 4.07
N ARG A 52 5.12 4.52 3.80
CA ARG A 52 4.59 4.06 2.51
C ARG A 52 5.03 4.96 1.36
N VAL A 53 4.79 6.28 1.46
CA VAL A 53 5.15 7.25 0.42
C VAL A 53 6.64 7.16 0.09
N ARG A 54 7.50 7.08 1.11
CA ARG A 54 8.95 7.02 0.92
C ARG A 54 9.42 5.74 0.25
N THR A 55 8.91 4.62 0.73
CA THR A 55 9.22 3.31 0.18
C THR A 55 8.77 3.22 -1.28
N MET A 56 7.55 3.67 -1.58
CA MET A 56 6.99 3.69 -2.93
C MET A 56 7.87 4.50 -3.88
N GLN A 57 8.31 5.70 -3.48
CA GLN A 57 9.21 6.50 -4.31
C GLN A 57 10.60 5.86 -4.50
N LYS A 58 11.19 5.28 -3.45
CA LYS A 58 12.47 4.55 -3.55
C LYS A 58 12.38 3.36 -4.53
N LEU A 59 11.27 2.62 -4.52
CA LEU A 59 11.02 1.50 -5.44
C LEU A 59 10.77 1.98 -6.88
N GLN A 60 9.95 3.04 -7.06
CA GLN A 60 9.70 3.63 -8.38
C GLN A 60 11.00 4.14 -9.03
N ALA A 61 11.89 4.75 -8.25
CA ALA A 61 13.21 5.17 -8.72
C ALA A 61 14.11 4.00 -9.18
N LYS A 62 13.81 2.77 -8.75
CA LYS A 62 14.47 1.53 -9.22
C LYS A 62 13.76 0.85 -10.38
N GLY A 63 12.68 1.44 -10.90
CA GLY A 63 11.91 0.90 -12.01
C GLY A 63 10.83 -0.11 -11.62
N THR A 64 10.49 -0.21 -10.33
CA THR A 64 9.34 -0.99 -9.85
C THR A 64 8.04 -0.22 -10.14
N ILE A 65 7.04 -0.90 -10.71
CA ILE A 65 5.69 -0.35 -10.85
C ILE A 65 5.01 -0.44 -9.50
N CYS A 66 4.59 0.69 -8.95
CA CYS A 66 3.87 0.74 -7.68
C CYS A 66 2.43 1.20 -7.89
N ALA A 67 1.49 0.41 -7.41
CA ALA A 67 0.07 0.75 -7.37
C ALA A 67 -0.35 1.06 -5.92
N LEU A 68 -1.05 2.17 -5.71
CA LEU A 68 -1.67 2.49 -4.43
C LEU A 68 -3.15 2.16 -4.50
N LEU A 69 -3.60 1.33 -3.57
CA LEU A 69 -5.00 1.02 -3.33
C LEU A 69 -5.39 1.58 -1.96
N ASP A 70 -5.89 2.81 -1.94
CA ASP A 70 -6.52 3.39 -0.75
C ASP A 70 -7.96 2.91 -0.66
N LEU A 71 -8.23 2.01 0.29
CA LEU A 71 -9.54 1.40 0.42
C LEU A 71 -10.60 2.36 0.98
N ASN A 72 -10.22 3.45 1.67
CA ASN A 72 -11.18 4.49 2.05
C ASN A 72 -11.80 5.15 0.81
N GLY A 73 -11.01 5.34 -0.25
CA GLY A 73 -11.45 5.96 -1.50
C GLY A 73 -12.48 5.13 -2.29
N LEU A 74 -12.67 3.85 -1.96
CA LEU A 74 -13.66 2.98 -2.60
C LEU A 74 -15.07 3.12 -1.99
N GLY A 75 -15.17 3.72 -0.80
CA GLY A 75 -16.40 3.85 -0.02
C GLY A 75 -16.79 2.57 0.73
N SER A 76 -17.53 2.73 1.84
CA SER A 76 -17.97 1.61 2.69
C SER A 76 -19.36 1.06 2.32
N TYR A 77 -20.21 1.89 1.69
CA TYR A 77 -21.59 1.54 1.29
C TYR A 77 -21.65 1.23 -0.20
N VAL A 78 -20.95 0.19 -0.62
CA VAL A 78 -20.76 -0.16 -2.02
C VAL A 78 -21.06 -1.64 -2.24
N SER A 79 -21.63 -2.00 -3.39
CA SER A 79 -21.86 -3.41 -3.70
C SER A 79 -20.52 -4.12 -4.00
N PRO A 80 -20.42 -5.45 -3.80
CA PRO A 80 -19.22 -6.20 -4.13
C PRO A 80 -18.71 -5.91 -5.54
N GLU A 81 -19.58 -5.97 -6.56
CA GLU A 81 -19.20 -5.69 -7.96
C GLU A 81 -18.57 -4.31 -8.16
N HIS A 82 -19.14 -3.26 -7.56
CA HIS A 82 -18.59 -1.91 -7.69
C HIS A 82 -17.28 -1.75 -6.91
N TRP A 83 -17.15 -2.40 -5.75
CA TRP A 83 -15.93 -2.37 -4.95
C TRP A 83 -14.76 -3.02 -5.70
N TYR A 84 -14.94 -4.25 -6.22
CA TYR A 84 -13.93 -4.93 -7.03
C TYR A 84 -13.61 -4.20 -8.34
N THR A 85 -14.63 -3.58 -8.98
CA THR A 85 -14.40 -2.72 -10.15
C THR A 85 -13.57 -1.48 -9.79
N GLY A 86 -13.80 -0.90 -8.61
CA GLY A 86 -13.01 0.21 -8.08
C GLY A 86 -11.55 -0.18 -7.82
N ILE A 87 -11.31 -1.38 -7.28
CA ILE A 87 -9.96 -1.94 -7.13
C ILE A 87 -9.30 -2.08 -8.51
N ALA A 88 -9.97 -2.74 -9.46
CA ALA A 88 -9.43 -2.95 -10.81
C ALA A 88 -9.09 -1.63 -11.52
N LEU A 89 -9.94 -0.61 -11.38
CA LEU A 89 -9.70 0.75 -11.90
C LEU A 89 -8.44 1.38 -11.27
N ASN A 90 -8.30 1.32 -9.95
CA ASN A 90 -7.14 1.86 -9.25
C ASN A 90 -5.85 1.18 -9.70
N LEU A 91 -5.89 -0.16 -9.79
CA LEU A 91 -4.77 -0.93 -10.31
C LEU A 91 -4.47 -0.53 -11.75
N ALA A 92 -5.46 -0.50 -12.65
CA ALA A 92 -5.25 -0.15 -14.06
C ALA A 92 -4.58 1.22 -14.25
N ASN A 93 -5.01 2.23 -13.49
CA ASN A 93 -4.45 3.58 -13.56
C ASN A 93 -2.99 3.67 -13.11
N ALA A 94 -2.49 2.70 -12.34
CA ALA A 94 -1.10 2.66 -11.91
C ALA A 94 -0.15 2.13 -12.99
N PHE A 95 -0.65 1.62 -14.11
CA PHE A 95 0.15 1.00 -15.17
C PHE A 95 0.18 1.93 -16.39
N PRO A 96 1.30 2.60 -16.68
CA PRO A 96 1.40 3.54 -17.80
C PRO A 96 1.14 2.91 -19.16
N SER A 97 1.40 1.61 -19.30
CA SER A 97 1.21 0.85 -20.55
C SER A 97 -0.23 0.41 -20.79
N LEU A 98 -1.12 0.56 -19.80
CA LEU A 98 -2.51 0.10 -19.90
C LEU A 98 -3.44 1.28 -20.14
N ASP A 99 -3.95 1.40 -21.37
CA ASP A 99 -4.90 2.44 -21.70
C ASP A 99 -6.30 2.16 -21.13
N ARG A 100 -7.09 3.22 -21.00
CA ARG A 100 -8.43 3.18 -20.41
C ARG A 100 -9.40 2.29 -21.20
N ALA A 101 -9.29 2.22 -22.52
CA ALA A 101 -10.21 1.41 -23.31
C ALA A 101 -9.89 -0.08 -23.12
N THR A 102 -8.60 -0.45 -23.15
CA THR A 102 -8.15 -1.83 -22.98
C THR A 102 -8.66 -2.47 -21.69
N TRP A 103 -8.42 -1.85 -20.52
CA TRP A 103 -8.86 -2.49 -19.28
C TRP A 103 -10.39 -2.51 -19.14
N ARG A 104 -11.09 -1.46 -19.60
CA ARG A 104 -12.56 -1.40 -19.50
C ARG A 104 -13.24 -2.43 -20.40
N ASN A 105 -12.73 -2.63 -21.61
CA ASN A 105 -13.23 -3.64 -22.52
C ASN A 105 -13.00 -5.03 -21.93
N TRP A 106 -11.77 -5.33 -21.49
CA TRP A 106 -11.44 -6.59 -20.86
C TRP A 106 -12.36 -6.87 -19.64
N TRP A 107 -12.53 -5.89 -18.75
CA TRP A 107 -13.39 -6.03 -17.57
C TRP A 107 -14.85 -6.26 -17.94
N SER A 108 -15.33 -5.62 -19.01
CA SER A 108 -16.72 -5.77 -19.45
C SER A 108 -17.00 -7.10 -20.17
N GLU A 109 -16.01 -7.65 -20.87
CA GLU A 109 -16.11 -8.93 -21.57
C GLU A 109 -16.18 -10.11 -20.61
N HIS A 110 -15.55 -10.01 -19.43
CA HIS A 110 -15.48 -11.09 -18.44
C HIS A 110 -16.55 -10.97 -17.34
N ARG A 111 -17.71 -10.40 -17.66
CA ARG A 111 -18.82 -10.17 -16.70
C ARG A 111 -19.49 -11.45 -16.20
N ASP A 112 -19.25 -12.56 -16.86
CA ASP A 112 -19.67 -13.91 -16.48
C ASP A 112 -18.90 -14.44 -15.25
N LEU A 113 -17.70 -13.93 -14.99
CA LEU A 113 -16.92 -14.26 -13.79
C LEU A 113 -17.46 -13.56 -12.54
N SER A 114 -17.30 -14.19 -11.37
CA SER A 114 -17.52 -13.51 -10.09
C SER A 114 -16.53 -12.35 -9.91
N ALA A 115 -16.91 -11.29 -9.19
CA ALA A 115 -16.04 -10.12 -8.99
C ALA A 115 -14.61 -10.45 -8.48
N PRO A 116 -14.42 -11.33 -7.47
CA PRO A 116 -13.08 -11.71 -7.02
C PRO A 116 -12.29 -12.47 -8.10
N GLN A 117 -12.93 -13.39 -8.82
CA GLN A 117 -12.30 -14.14 -9.90
C GLN A 117 -11.89 -13.22 -11.05
N ARG A 118 -12.77 -12.30 -11.44
CA ARG A 118 -12.50 -11.30 -12.49
C ARG A 118 -11.32 -10.41 -12.12
N LEU A 119 -11.22 -9.97 -10.86
CA LEU A 119 -10.05 -9.24 -10.37
C LEU A 119 -8.77 -10.11 -10.43
N GLY A 120 -8.88 -11.38 -10.05
CA GLY A 120 -7.78 -12.34 -10.12
C GLY A 120 -7.22 -12.48 -11.53
N GLU A 121 -8.10 -12.77 -12.49
CA GLU A 121 -7.74 -12.89 -13.90
C GLU A 121 -7.26 -11.56 -14.50
N PHE A 122 -7.81 -10.43 -14.07
CA PHE A 122 -7.33 -9.12 -14.52
C PHE A 122 -5.86 -8.91 -14.14
N ILE A 123 -5.51 -9.18 -12.87
CA ILE A 123 -4.13 -9.05 -12.39
C ILE A 123 -3.21 -10.01 -13.14
N GLU A 124 -3.61 -11.28 -13.32
CA GLU A 124 -2.77 -12.29 -13.96
C GLU A 124 -2.63 -12.09 -15.47
N LYS A 125 -3.75 -11.95 -16.18
CA LYS A 125 -3.80 -11.99 -17.64
C LYS A 125 -3.57 -10.61 -18.26
N VAL A 126 -3.82 -9.52 -17.53
CA VAL A 126 -3.63 -8.15 -18.03
C VAL A 126 -2.43 -7.50 -17.37
N LEU A 127 -2.46 -7.27 -16.05
CA LEU A 127 -1.44 -6.44 -15.39
C LEU A 127 -0.05 -7.10 -15.43
N LEU A 128 0.04 -8.39 -15.09
CA LEU A 128 1.30 -9.10 -15.19
C LEU A 128 1.76 -9.18 -16.65
N ARG A 129 0.88 -9.38 -17.63
CA ARG A 129 1.33 -9.47 -19.03
C ARG A 129 1.75 -8.12 -19.65
N ALA A 130 1.28 -7.01 -19.09
CA ALA A 130 1.56 -5.66 -19.60
C ALA A 130 2.98 -5.15 -19.32
N THR A 131 3.77 -5.86 -18.49
CA THR A 131 5.12 -5.44 -18.10
C THR A 131 5.97 -6.63 -17.62
N SER A 132 7.28 -6.57 -17.82
CA SER A 132 8.25 -7.48 -17.20
C SER A 132 8.79 -6.97 -15.86
N GLN A 133 8.47 -5.73 -15.48
CA GLN A 133 8.95 -5.11 -14.25
C GLN A 133 8.34 -5.76 -13.00
N GLN A 134 8.99 -5.54 -11.87
CA GLN A 134 8.42 -5.85 -10.56
C GLN A 134 7.21 -4.93 -10.30
N ILE A 135 6.17 -5.48 -9.70
CA ILE A 135 4.94 -4.80 -9.33
C ILE A 135 4.77 -4.91 -7.81
N VAL A 136 4.59 -3.77 -7.15
CA VAL A 136 4.23 -3.71 -5.73
C VAL A 136 2.89 -3.01 -5.57
N ILE A 137 1.91 -3.73 -5.03
CA ILE A 137 0.58 -3.20 -4.72
C ILE A 137 0.55 -2.84 -3.24
N PHE A 138 0.49 -1.54 -2.96
CA PHE A 138 0.32 -0.97 -1.62
C PHE A 138 -1.17 -0.88 -1.32
N VAL A 139 -1.65 -1.64 -0.35
CA VAL A 139 -3.04 -1.57 0.12
C VAL A 139 -3.06 -0.77 1.42
N ASP A 140 -3.60 0.45 1.36
CA ASP A 140 -3.67 1.36 2.51
C ASP A 140 -5.03 1.27 3.19
N GLU A 141 -5.04 1.55 4.49
CA GLU A 141 -6.23 1.53 5.35
C GLU A 141 -6.99 0.19 5.26
N ILE A 142 -6.26 -0.93 5.39
CA ILE A 142 -6.82 -2.28 5.24
C ILE A 142 -7.96 -2.58 6.23
N GLU A 143 -8.02 -1.91 7.38
CA GLU A 143 -9.12 -2.06 8.34
C GLU A 143 -10.48 -1.66 7.79
N THR A 144 -10.54 -0.87 6.71
CA THR A 144 -11.79 -0.44 6.07
C THR A 144 -12.64 -1.61 5.60
N ILE A 145 -12.02 -2.74 5.26
CA ILE A 145 -12.72 -3.96 4.86
C ILE A 145 -13.65 -4.49 5.97
N LEU A 146 -13.36 -4.15 7.23
CA LEU A 146 -14.17 -4.55 8.38
C LEU A 146 -15.48 -3.75 8.47
N SER A 147 -15.55 -2.61 7.77
CA SER A 147 -16.73 -1.73 7.72
C SER A 147 -17.64 -1.98 6.51
N LEU A 148 -17.28 -2.91 5.62
CA LEU A 148 -18.08 -3.24 4.45
C LEU A 148 -19.34 -4.02 4.84
N ASP A 149 -20.43 -3.76 4.12
CA ASP A 149 -21.70 -4.49 4.27
C ASP A 149 -21.63 -5.94 3.76
N PHE A 150 -20.51 -6.34 3.16
CA PHE A 150 -20.23 -7.68 2.67
C PHE A 150 -18.86 -8.18 3.18
N SER A 151 -18.57 -9.47 3.01
CA SER A 151 -17.26 -10.02 3.39
C SER A 151 -16.20 -9.75 2.31
N ALA A 152 -15.08 -9.14 2.70
CA ALA A 152 -13.89 -9.02 1.86
C ALA A 152 -12.90 -10.19 2.02
N ASP A 153 -13.31 -11.29 2.67
CA ASP A 153 -12.44 -12.45 2.88
C ASP A 153 -11.91 -13.03 1.57
N ASP A 154 -12.67 -12.91 0.48
CA ASP A 154 -12.26 -13.39 -0.85
C ASP A 154 -11.19 -12.50 -1.50
N PHE A 155 -11.14 -11.21 -1.16
CA PHE A 155 -10.04 -10.33 -1.56
C PHE A 155 -8.74 -10.74 -0.87
N LEU A 156 -8.79 -10.99 0.44
CA LEU A 156 -7.63 -11.51 1.19
C LEU A 156 -7.23 -12.91 0.71
N ALA A 157 -8.21 -13.77 0.41
CA ALA A 157 -7.94 -15.08 -0.19
C ALA A 157 -7.25 -14.96 -1.55
N LEU A 158 -7.64 -13.98 -2.37
CA LEU A 158 -7.00 -13.72 -3.67
C LEU A 158 -5.54 -13.25 -3.51
N ILE A 159 -5.25 -12.38 -2.55
CA ILE A 159 -3.86 -11.98 -2.25
C ILE A 159 -3.02 -13.21 -1.84
N ARG A 160 -3.57 -14.08 -0.99
CA ARG A 160 -2.92 -15.34 -0.60
C ARG A 160 -2.75 -16.30 -1.78
N PHE A 161 -3.72 -16.36 -2.68
CA PHE A 161 -3.64 -17.15 -3.90
C PHE A 161 -2.42 -16.75 -4.73
N PHE A 162 -2.21 -15.44 -4.97
CA PHE A 162 -1.04 -14.97 -5.72
C PHE A 162 0.29 -15.32 -5.04
N TYR A 163 0.36 -15.22 -3.71
CA TYR A 163 1.53 -15.64 -2.95
C TYR A 163 1.84 -17.13 -3.17
N ASN A 164 0.82 -17.99 -3.09
CA ASN A 164 0.99 -19.43 -3.28
C ASN A 164 1.38 -19.80 -4.72
N CYS A 165 0.84 -19.10 -5.72
CA CYS A 165 1.15 -19.35 -7.13
C CYS A 165 2.63 -19.16 -7.49
N ARG A 166 3.41 -18.46 -6.65
CA ARG A 166 4.86 -18.31 -6.83
C ARG A 166 5.63 -19.64 -6.83
N ALA A 167 5.11 -20.66 -6.14
CA ALA A 167 5.73 -21.98 -6.09
C ALA A 167 5.75 -22.66 -7.47
N ASP A 168 4.67 -22.48 -8.25
CA ASP A 168 4.46 -23.21 -9.51
C ASP A 168 4.65 -22.31 -10.74
N ASN A 169 4.48 -20.99 -10.60
CA ASN A 169 4.52 -20.05 -11.71
C ASN A 169 5.36 -18.80 -11.36
N PRO A 170 6.60 -18.72 -11.87
CA PRO A 170 7.53 -17.63 -11.61
C PRO A 170 7.01 -16.24 -12.01
N ILE A 171 5.97 -16.13 -12.86
CA ILE A 171 5.39 -14.83 -13.22
C ILE A 171 4.83 -14.09 -11.98
N PHE A 172 4.50 -14.80 -10.91
CA PHE A 172 3.98 -14.21 -9.67
C PHE A 172 5.07 -13.74 -8.70
N ASN A 173 6.34 -14.10 -8.90
CA ASN A 173 7.44 -13.66 -8.03
C ASN A 173 7.56 -12.13 -8.04
N ARG A 174 7.41 -11.55 -9.21
CA ARG A 174 7.38 -10.11 -9.47
C ARG A 174 6.10 -9.40 -9.02
N LEU A 175 5.08 -10.09 -8.49
CA LEU A 175 3.89 -9.48 -7.90
C LEU A 175 3.96 -9.53 -6.39
N THR A 176 4.08 -8.39 -5.72
CA THR A 176 4.17 -8.29 -4.26
C THR A 176 3.09 -7.38 -3.69
N PHE A 177 2.56 -7.70 -2.51
CA PHE A 177 1.63 -6.83 -1.79
C PHE A 177 2.26 -6.31 -0.49
N ALA A 178 1.97 -5.04 -0.17
CA ALA A 178 2.25 -4.46 1.14
C ALA A 178 0.96 -3.89 1.73
N LEU A 179 0.53 -4.43 2.88
CA LEU A 179 -0.71 -4.03 3.54
C LEU A 179 -0.43 -3.05 4.68
N PHE A 180 -1.16 -1.95 4.76
CA PHE A 180 -1.03 -0.91 5.78
C PHE A 180 -2.36 -0.73 6.50
N GLY A 181 -2.32 -0.63 7.83
CA GLY A 181 -3.51 -0.36 8.61
C GLY A 181 -3.30 -0.49 10.10
N VAL A 182 -4.41 -0.58 10.85
CA VAL A 182 -4.39 -0.69 12.32
C VAL A 182 -4.89 -2.05 12.84
N ALA A 183 -5.46 -2.87 11.97
CA ALA A 183 -6.02 -4.18 12.32
C ALA A 183 -4.92 -5.23 12.57
N THR A 184 -5.20 -6.25 13.38
CA THR A 184 -4.29 -7.42 13.47
C THR A 184 -4.57 -8.40 12.32
N PRO A 185 -3.60 -9.27 11.95
CA PRO A 185 -3.82 -10.32 10.94
C PRO A 185 -5.05 -11.22 11.20
N SER A 186 -5.40 -11.43 12.47
CA SER A 186 -6.59 -12.18 12.91
C SER A 186 -7.89 -11.39 12.81
N ASP A 187 -7.83 -10.06 12.83
CA ASP A 187 -9.00 -9.19 12.69
C ASP A 187 -9.44 -9.10 11.22
N LEU A 188 -8.49 -9.14 10.29
CA LEU A 188 -8.72 -8.97 8.85
C LEU A 188 -9.69 -10.01 8.26
N MET A 189 -9.70 -11.23 8.78
CA MET A 189 -10.63 -12.28 8.35
C MET A 189 -11.93 -12.20 9.16
N ARG A 190 -13.06 -12.02 8.47
CA ARG A 190 -14.40 -12.06 9.08
C ARG A 190 -14.80 -13.49 9.40
N ASP A 191 -14.61 -14.40 8.45
CA ASP A 191 -14.75 -15.84 8.66
C ASP A 191 -13.59 -16.39 9.50
N LYS A 192 -13.87 -16.70 10.77
CA LYS A 192 -12.88 -17.23 11.72
C LYS A 192 -12.51 -18.69 11.47
N HIS A 193 -13.22 -19.40 10.57
CA HIS A 193 -12.83 -20.74 10.14
C HIS A 193 -11.71 -20.70 9.08
N ARG A 194 -11.54 -19.57 8.39
CA ARG A 194 -10.42 -19.38 7.45
C ARG A 194 -9.14 -19.08 8.22
N ALA A 195 -8.01 -19.54 7.69
CA ALA A 195 -6.70 -19.25 8.27
C ALA A 195 -6.45 -17.73 8.32
N PRO A 196 -5.86 -17.21 9.43
CA PRO A 196 -5.48 -15.81 9.52
C PRO A 196 -4.63 -15.36 8.33
N PHE A 197 -4.71 -14.08 7.98
CA PHE A 197 -3.93 -13.53 6.88
C PHE A 197 -2.48 -13.30 7.34
N ASN A 198 -1.67 -14.36 7.34
CA ASN A 198 -0.30 -14.36 7.83
C ASN A 198 0.69 -14.79 6.74
N ILE A 199 0.72 -14.03 5.64
CA ILE A 199 1.68 -14.24 4.55
C ILE A 199 2.68 -13.09 4.52
N GLY A 200 3.96 -13.42 4.40
CA GLY A 200 5.05 -12.43 4.34
C GLY A 200 5.57 -11.95 5.70
N GLN A 201 6.19 -10.78 5.69
CA GLN A 201 6.95 -10.22 6.81
C GLN A 201 6.17 -9.08 7.52
N ALA A 202 6.12 -9.15 8.85
CA ALA A 202 5.65 -8.05 9.69
C ALA A 202 6.70 -6.94 9.74
N ILE A 203 6.33 -5.73 9.32
CA ILE A 203 7.16 -4.54 9.53
C ILE A 203 6.55 -3.74 10.67
N ARG A 204 7.27 -3.67 11.79
CA ARG A 204 6.79 -2.99 13.00
C ARG A 204 7.35 -1.59 13.08
N LEU A 205 6.48 -0.59 13.04
CA LEU A 205 6.84 0.76 13.46
C LEU A 205 7.01 0.81 14.98
N GLN A 206 8.25 0.85 15.44
CA GLN A 206 8.55 1.06 16.85
C GLN A 206 8.35 2.53 17.22
N ARG A 207 8.19 2.79 18.53
CA ARG A 207 8.27 4.15 19.05
C ARG A 207 9.67 4.68 18.79
N PHE A 208 9.76 5.97 18.49
CA PHE A 208 11.02 6.64 18.31
C PHE A 208 11.94 6.45 19.51
N GLN A 209 13.19 6.13 19.23
CA GLN A 209 14.28 6.18 20.19
C GLN A 209 14.83 7.60 20.26
N LEU A 210 15.42 7.96 21.40
CA LEU A 210 15.90 9.34 21.63
C LEU A 210 16.90 9.80 20.55
N HIS A 211 17.81 8.92 20.13
CA HIS A 211 18.80 9.23 19.10
C HIS A 211 18.19 9.46 17.70
N GLU A 212 17.02 8.90 17.41
CA GLU A 212 16.33 9.09 16.12
C GLU A 212 15.70 10.49 16.05
N VAL A 213 15.27 11.06 17.19
CA VAL A 213 14.58 12.36 17.26
C VAL A 213 15.50 13.52 17.63
N GLU A 214 16.72 13.26 18.08
CA GLU A 214 17.72 14.30 18.38
C GLU A 214 17.95 15.26 17.19
N PRO A 215 18.01 14.79 15.91
CA PRO A 215 18.11 15.70 14.77
C PRO A 215 16.88 16.61 14.59
N LEU A 216 15.69 16.19 15.05
CA LEU A 216 14.48 17.02 14.97
C LEU A 216 14.54 18.23 15.88
N GLY A 217 15.24 18.16 17.01
CA GLY A 217 15.42 19.31 17.90
C GLY A 217 16.06 20.48 17.16
N HIS A 218 17.15 20.20 16.43
CA HIS A 218 17.83 21.20 15.61
C HIS A 218 16.97 21.72 14.45
N VAL A 219 16.21 20.85 13.79
CA VAL A 219 15.31 21.25 12.71
C VAL A 219 14.18 22.13 13.24
N LEU A 220 13.54 21.75 14.35
CA LEU A 220 12.46 22.53 14.96
C LEU A 220 12.95 23.88 15.47
N ASP A 221 14.12 23.94 16.09
CA ASP A 221 14.75 25.20 16.51
C ASP A 221 15.01 26.12 15.31
N LEU A 222 15.51 25.57 14.18
CA LEU A 222 15.69 26.31 12.94
C LEU A 222 14.35 26.77 12.34
N CYS A 223 13.29 25.97 12.42
CA CYS A 223 11.97 26.34 11.91
C CYS A 223 11.32 27.46 12.76
N ILE A 224 11.45 27.42 14.09
CA ILE A 224 11.02 28.49 15.01
C ILE A 224 11.80 29.79 14.73
N LEU A 225 13.10 29.70 14.49
CA LEU A 225 13.93 30.86 14.14
C LEU A 225 13.61 31.44 12.76
N CYS A 226 13.12 30.62 11.82
CA CYS A 226 12.65 31.07 10.51
C CYS A 226 11.25 31.73 10.57
N GLU A 227 10.33 31.23 11.40
CA GLU A 227 9.02 31.87 11.61
C GLU A 227 9.16 33.26 12.27
N ASN A 228 10.07 33.39 13.23
CA ASN A 228 10.37 34.66 13.92
C ASN A 228 11.16 35.68 13.08
N ARG A 229 11.53 35.37 11.83
CA ARG A 229 12.20 36.32 10.91
C ARG A 229 11.27 36.96 9.88
N THR A 230 9.96 36.81 10.02
CA THR A 230 8.96 37.42 9.12
C THR A 230 8.21 38.60 9.74
N VAL A 231 8.88 39.36 10.61
CA VAL A 231 8.41 40.70 11.03
C VAL A 231 9.60 41.67 11.02
N PHE A 232 9.84 42.28 9.87
CA PHE A 232 10.29 43.67 9.72
C PHE A 232 9.74 44.21 8.40
#